data_AF-A0A4Q1KHV3-F1
#
_entry.id   AF-A0A4Q1KHV3-F1
#
_cell.length_a   1.000
_cell.length_b   1.000
_cell.length_c   1.000
_cell.angle_alpha   90.00
_cell.angle_beta   90.00
_cell.angle_gamma   90.00
#
_symmetry.space_group_name_H-M   'P 1'
#
loop_
_entity.id
_entity.type
_entity.pdbx_description
1 polymer ?
#
loop_
_entity_poly.entity_id
_entity_poly.type
_entity_poly.pdbx_seq_one_letter_code
_entity_poly.pdbx_strand_id
1 'polypeptide(L)'
;MPIEAMSGADRVVFGAISEGLADYLGHVEDYNSLLEKLVQARAAKTASEQRLMSLLERDAKDREEERRRRIALADMEAGIDTNVGDALVRPTPEQLRDPAFITRKVAAKHWADGGAIGYRRLHIDQITYLLSRGVLDDQTFAACKWYRDRYEASEMEPSAAVAQYGETVRGDPVYGHLPRSEWAAEARTDIRWARGFIPADVLSLFEQVVLRDVGISEVAKQYRGPYANVRAAFIHACHKLYDGVSHRLESRFQK
;
A
#
# COMPACT_ATOMS: atom_id res chain seq x y z
N MET A 1 -65.70 45.59 25.43
CA MET A 1 -66.31 46.92 25.64
C MET A 1 -65.58 47.90 24.74
N PRO A 2 -66.28 48.69 23.91
CA PRO A 2 -65.63 49.67 23.04
C PRO A 2 -65.24 50.90 23.86
N ILE A 3 -63.98 51.33 23.76
CA ILE A 3 -63.49 52.56 24.40
C ILE A 3 -63.92 53.72 23.51
N GLU A 4 -64.96 54.44 23.92
CA GLU A 4 -65.39 55.68 23.29
C GLU A 4 -64.40 56.82 23.57
N ALA A 5 -64.01 57.51 22.50
CA ALA A 5 -63.47 58.87 22.43
C ALA A 5 -62.37 59.28 23.43
N MET A 6 -61.14 58.80 23.23
CA MET A 6 -59.94 59.51 23.72
C MET A 6 -59.85 60.90 23.06
N SER A 7 -59.64 61.94 23.86
CA SER A 7 -59.48 63.31 23.36
C SER A 7 -58.26 63.43 22.44
N GLY A 8 -58.23 64.44 21.57
CA GLY A 8 -57.14 64.65 20.62
C GLY A 8 -55.75 64.73 21.27
N ALA A 9 -55.66 65.21 22.51
CA ALA A 9 -54.41 65.26 23.27
C ALA A 9 -53.97 63.88 23.78
N ASP A 10 -54.91 63.04 24.24
CA ASP A 10 -54.60 61.70 24.74
C ASP A 10 -54.15 60.76 23.62
N ARG A 11 -54.67 60.96 22.39
CA ARG A 11 -54.19 60.23 21.20
C ARG A 11 -52.74 60.56 20.84
N VAL A 12 -52.34 61.83 20.97
CA VAL A 12 -50.97 62.26 20.67
C VAL A 12 -50.00 61.73 21.72
N VAL A 13 -50.38 61.77 23.00
CA VAL A 13 -49.57 61.21 24.09
C VAL A 13 -49.45 59.68 23.96
N PHE A 14 -50.54 58.99 23.66
CA PHE A 14 -50.51 57.55 23.44
C PHE A 14 -49.66 57.17 22.21
N GLY A 15 -49.75 57.94 21.12
CA GLY A 15 -48.91 57.78 19.93
C GLY A 15 -47.42 57.90 20.26
N ALA A 16 -47.01 58.99 20.91
CA ALA A 16 -45.62 59.22 21.30
C ALA A 16 -45.09 58.15 22.27
N ILE A 17 -45.92 57.68 23.21
CA ILE A 17 -45.56 56.57 24.10
C ILE A 17 -45.40 55.27 23.29
N SER A 18 -46.32 54.96 22.39
CA SER A 18 -46.27 53.72 21.59
C SER A 18 -45.09 53.68 20.63
N GLU A 19 -44.73 54.81 20.03
CA GLU A 19 -43.60 54.97 19.12
C GLU A 19 -42.28 54.86 19.89
N GLY A 20 -42.15 55.54 21.03
CA GLY A 20 -40.97 55.39 21.91
C GLY A 20 -40.81 53.98 22.49
N LEU A 21 -41.91 53.26 22.73
CA LEU A 21 -41.88 51.86 23.18
C LEU A 21 -41.46 50.92 22.04
N ALA A 22 -41.90 51.18 20.81
CA ALA A 22 -41.48 50.43 19.64
C ALA A 22 -39.97 50.62 19.36
N ASP A 23 -39.46 51.84 19.44
CA ASP A 23 -38.03 52.14 19.29
C ASP A 23 -37.20 51.47 20.40
N TYR A 24 -37.67 51.52 21.65
CA TYR A 24 -37.02 50.83 22.76
C TYR A 24 -36.97 49.31 22.56
N LEU A 25 -38.07 48.70 22.11
CA LEU A 25 -38.11 47.27 21.81
C LEU A 25 -37.17 46.89 20.66
N GLY A 26 -37.08 47.71 19.61
CA GLY A 26 -36.11 47.53 18.53
C GLY A 26 -34.66 47.55 19.03
N HIS A 27 -34.32 48.48 19.93
CA HIS A 27 -32.99 48.51 20.56
C HIS A 27 -32.72 47.28 21.45
N VAL A 28 -33.73 46.73 22.12
CA VAL A 28 -33.60 45.50 22.93
C VAL A 28 -33.36 44.29 22.01
N GLU A 29 -34.06 44.20 20.88
CA GLU A 29 -33.84 43.14 19.88
C GLU A 29 -32.43 43.20 19.28
N ASP A 30 -31.96 44.40 18.93
CA ASP A 30 -30.59 44.63 18.45
C ASP A 30 -29.56 44.19 19.49
N TYR A 31 -29.77 44.55 20.76
CA TYR A 31 -28.88 44.18 21.86
C TYR A 31 -28.84 42.66 22.08
N ASN A 32 -30.00 41.99 22.05
CA ASN A 32 -30.08 40.55 22.15
C ASN A 32 -29.37 39.86 20.97
N SER A 33 -29.52 40.37 19.75
CA SER A 33 -28.83 39.84 18.57
C SER A 33 -27.30 39.97 18.68
N LEU A 34 -26.80 41.08 19.23
CA LEU A 34 -25.38 41.29 19.48
C LEU A 34 -24.86 40.34 20.56
N LEU A 35 -25.64 40.11 21.61
CA LEU A 35 -25.29 39.20 22.70
C LEU A 35 -25.21 37.76 22.20
N GLU A 36 -26.14 37.32 21.36
CA GLU A 36 -26.09 36.00 20.71
C GLU A 36 -24.85 35.84 19.83
N LYS A 37 -24.51 36.84 19.01
CA LYS A 37 -23.28 36.84 18.19
C LYS A 37 -22.02 36.73 19.04
N LEU A 38 -21.96 37.44 20.17
CA LEU A 38 -20.83 37.37 21.11
C LEU A 38 -20.71 36.00 21.78
N VAL A 39 -21.83 35.38 22.16
CA VAL A 39 -21.85 34.02 22.71
C VAL A 39 -21.38 33.00 21.67
N GLN A 40 -21.84 33.10 20.43
CA GLN A 40 -21.39 32.22 19.33
C GLN A 40 -19.90 32.40 19.03
N ALA A 41 -19.41 33.64 18.99
CA ALA A 41 -17.99 33.94 18.77
C ALA A 41 -17.12 33.38 19.91
N ARG A 42 -17.58 33.49 21.16
CA ARG A 42 -16.89 32.90 22.32
C ARG A 42 -16.86 31.38 22.24
N ALA A 43 -17.97 30.74 21.89
CA ALA A 43 -18.04 29.28 21.72
C ALA A 43 -17.09 28.79 20.61
N ALA A 44 -17.06 29.48 19.46
CA ALA A 44 -16.15 29.17 18.36
C ALA A 44 -14.68 29.33 18.79
N LYS A 45 -14.36 30.40 19.53
CA LYS A 45 -13.02 30.60 20.10
C LYS A 45 -12.63 29.46 21.04
N THR A 46 -13.49 29.10 22.00
CA THR A 46 -13.20 27.98 22.92
C THR A 46 -13.01 26.64 22.21
N ALA A 47 -13.81 26.37 21.17
CA ALA A 47 -13.66 25.16 20.37
C ALA A 47 -12.33 25.15 19.58
N SER A 48 -11.91 26.30 19.07
CA SER A 48 -10.61 26.44 18.39
C SER A 48 -9.43 26.26 19.34
N GLU A 49 -9.52 26.81 20.56
CA GLU A 49 -8.51 26.65 21.62
C GLU A 49 -8.41 25.18 22.06
N GLN A 50 -9.53 24.48 22.21
CA GLN A 50 -9.53 23.04 22.52
C GLN A 50 -8.88 22.21 21.42
N ARG A 51 -9.15 22.51 20.14
CA ARG A 51 -8.49 21.82 19.02
C ARG A 51 -6.99 22.10 19.01
N LEU A 52 -6.58 23.35 19.21
CA LEU A 52 -5.18 23.74 19.29
C LEU A 52 -4.47 22.99 20.43
N MET A 53 -5.06 22.97 21.63
CA MET A 53 -4.51 22.25 22.78
C MET A 53 -4.37 20.75 22.47
N SER A 54 -5.38 20.13 21.85
CA SER A 54 -5.30 18.72 21.47
C SER A 54 -4.20 18.41 20.44
N LEU A 55 -3.88 19.36 19.55
CA LEU A 55 -2.77 19.24 18.60
C LEU A 55 -1.43 19.39 19.32
N LEU A 56 -1.30 20.40 20.18
CA LEU A 56 -0.08 20.63 20.95
C LEU A 56 0.26 19.46 21.89
N GLU A 57 -0.76 18.82 22.48
CA GLU A 57 -0.59 17.62 23.30
C GLU A 57 -0.10 16.41 22.49
N ARG A 58 -0.58 16.25 21.25
CA ARG A 58 -0.08 15.21 20.33
C ARG A 58 1.38 15.48 19.95
N ASP A 59 1.69 16.71 19.54
CA ASP A 59 3.05 17.12 19.19
C ASP A 59 4.03 17.02 20.38
N ALA A 60 3.56 17.23 21.61
CA ALA A 60 4.36 17.04 22.81
C ALA A 60 4.69 15.55 23.02
N LYS A 61 3.68 14.67 22.89
CA LYS A 61 3.86 13.21 23.00
C LYS A 61 4.78 12.68 21.91
N ASP A 62 4.58 13.07 20.66
CA ASP A 62 5.41 12.63 19.54
C ASP A 62 6.87 13.05 19.73
N ARG A 63 7.12 14.26 20.26
CA ARG A 63 8.48 14.71 20.60
C ARG A 63 9.11 13.91 21.74
N GLU A 64 8.35 13.53 22.75
CA GLU A 64 8.85 12.70 23.85
C GLU A 64 9.18 11.29 23.38
N GLU A 65 8.32 10.68 22.56
CA GLU A 65 8.55 9.36 21.97
C GLU A 65 9.79 9.37 21.08
N GLU A 66 9.96 10.38 20.22
CA GLU A 66 11.13 10.50 19.36
C GLU A 66 12.42 10.76 20.17
N ARG A 67 12.35 11.51 21.28
CA ARG A 67 13.48 11.67 22.21
C ARG A 67 13.87 10.34 22.85
N ARG A 68 12.90 9.58 23.36
CA ARG A 68 13.15 8.24 23.94
C ARG A 68 13.77 7.31 22.91
N ARG A 69 13.28 7.34 21.68
CA ARG A 69 13.85 6.57 20.57
C ARG A 69 15.29 6.93 20.28
N ARG A 70 15.64 8.22 20.22
CA ARG A 70 17.04 8.64 20.00
C ARG A 70 17.96 8.18 21.13
N ILE A 71 17.50 8.26 22.38
CA ILE A 71 18.28 7.77 23.54
C ILE A 71 18.46 6.25 23.42
N ALA A 72 17.39 5.50 23.14
CA ALA A 72 17.45 4.05 22.97
C ALA A 72 18.37 3.62 21.82
N LEU A 73 18.37 4.35 20.70
CA LEU A 73 19.29 4.10 19.59
C LEU A 73 20.76 4.36 19.98
N ALA A 74 21.02 5.45 20.70
CA ALA A 74 22.36 5.76 21.20
C ALA A 74 22.85 4.71 22.22
N ASP A 75 21.96 4.22 23.11
CA ASP A 75 22.26 3.15 24.06
C ASP A 75 22.57 1.82 23.35
N MET A 76 21.82 1.50 22.28
CA MET A 76 22.11 0.33 21.43
C MET A 76 23.44 0.45 20.69
N GLU A 77 23.78 1.63 20.16
CA GLU A 77 25.10 1.89 19.55
C GLU A 77 26.24 1.75 20.57
N ALA A 78 25.98 2.09 21.83
CA ALA A 78 26.91 1.92 22.95
C ALA A 78 26.95 0.49 23.53
N GLY A 79 26.13 -0.44 23.02
CA GLY A 79 26.07 -1.83 23.49
C GLY A 79 25.35 -2.03 24.83
N ILE A 80 24.48 -1.10 25.23
CA ILE A 80 23.69 -1.15 26.46
C ILE A 80 22.26 -1.57 26.10
N ASP A 81 21.89 -2.81 26.43
CA ASP A 81 20.63 -3.45 25.99
C ASP A 81 19.39 -3.12 26.85
N THR A 82 19.36 -1.99 27.57
CA THR A 82 18.30 -1.71 28.56
C THR A 82 16.96 -1.25 27.99
N ASN A 83 16.89 -0.71 26.75
CA ASN A 83 15.66 -0.10 26.19
C ASN A 83 15.40 -0.38 24.70
N VAL A 84 15.65 -1.60 24.22
CA VAL A 84 15.45 -1.98 22.81
C VAL A 84 13.98 -1.79 22.35
N GLY A 85 13.01 -1.93 23.25
CA GLY A 85 11.59 -1.72 22.95
C GLY A 85 11.24 -0.30 22.47
N ASP A 86 11.97 0.71 22.96
CA ASP A 86 11.77 2.12 22.59
C ASP A 86 12.51 2.49 21.29
N ALA A 87 13.46 1.67 20.83
CA ALA A 87 14.08 1.83 19.50
C ALA A 87 13.14 1.36 18.37
N LEU A 88 12.14 0.52 18.70
CA LEU A 88 11.22 -0.06 17.73
C LEU A 88 10.10 0.93 17.36
N VAL A 89 9.95 1.18 16.07
CA VAL A 89 8.84 1.98 15.53
C VAL A 89 7.55 1.17 15.66
N ARG A 90 6.59 1.72 16.41
CA ARG A 90 5.26 1.13 16.52
C ARG A 90 4.54 1.26 15.16
N PRO A 91 3.81 0.23 14.72
CA PRO A 91 2.97 0.32 13.53
C PRO A 91 2.00 1.50 13.60
N THR A 92 1.82 2.21 12.50
CA THR A 92 0.80 3.26 12.46
C THR A 92 -0.61 2.66 12.51
N PRO A 93 -1.62 3.39 13.02
CA PRO A 93 -3.00 2.92 13.04
C PRO A 93 -3.53 2.55 11.65
N GLU A 94 -3.02 3.18 10.60
CA GLU A 94 -3.35 2.90 9.21
C GLU A 94 -2.77 1.56 8.74
N GLN A 95 -1.54 1.24 9.14
CA GLN A 95 -0.90 -0.05 8.83
C GLN A 95 -1.60 -1.22 9.52
N LEU A 96 -2.08 -1.02 10.76
CA LEU A 96 -2.85 -2.05 11.47
C LEU A 96 -4.23 -2.35 10.85
N ARG A 97 -4.76 -1.46 10.00
CA ARG A 97 -6.02 -1.67 9.29
C ARG A 97 -5.86 -2.48 8.01
N ASP A 98 -4.64 -2.57 7.47
CA ASP A 98 -4.37 -3.35 6.26
C ASP A 98 -4.36 -4.85 6.59
N PRO A 99 -5.23 -5.68 5.99
CA PRO A 99 -5.24 -7.13 6.23
C PRO A 99 -3.94 -7.83 5.79
N ALA A 100 -3.09 -7.18 4.99
CA ALA A 100 -1.77 -7.70 4.62
C ALA A 100 -0.71 -7.52 5.73
N PHE A 101 -1.00 -6.70 6.75
CA PHE A 101 -0.08 -6.39 7.83
C PHE A 101 -0.22 -7.39 8.98
N ILE A 102 0.83 -8.17 9.25
CA ILE A 102 0.83 -9.19 10.31
C ILE A 102 1.80 -8.79 11.40
N THR A 103 1.29 -8.51 12.59
CA THR A 103 2.11 -8.35 13.79
C THR A 103 2.44 -9.73 14.36
N ARG A 104 3.73 -10.10 14.40
CA ARG A 104 4.19 -11.27 15.17
C ARG A 104 4.92 -10.79 16.42
N LYS A 105 4.59 -11.39 17.57
CA LYS A 105 5.41 -11.26 18.77
C LYS A 105 6.68 -12.08 18.56
N VAL A 106 7.85 -11.44 18.55
CA VAL A 106 9.13 -12.16 18.56
C VAL A 106 9.26 -12.84 19.92
N ALA A 107 9.64 -14.11 19.92
CA ALA A 107 9.80 -14.88 21.16
C ALA A 107 10.92 -14.25 22.02
N ALA A 108 10.62 -14.05 23.31
CA ALA A 108 11.45 -13.36 24.31
C ALA A 108 12.84 -13.95 24.58
N LYS A 109 13.25 -14.99 23.83
CA LYS A 109 14.53 -15.69 24.06
C LYS A 109 15.76 -14.87 23.63
N HIS A 110 15.55 -13.80 22.85
CA HIS A 110 16.59 -12.85 22.52
C HIS A 110 16.31 -11.44 23.03
N TRP A 111 15.05 -11.01 23.14
CA TRP A 111 14.69 -9.61 23.39
C TRP A 111 13.79 -9.51 24.61
N ALA A 112 14.19 -8.70 25.60
CA ALA A 112 13.58 -8.65 26.93
C ALA A 112 12.13 -8.18 26.94
N ASP A 113 11.67 -7.48 25.91
CA ASP A 113 10.27 -7.10 25.78
C ASP A 113 9.78 -7.49 24.38
N GLY A 114 8.70 -8.27 24.33
CA GLY A 114 8.08 -8.77 23.11
C GLY A 114 7.47 -7.67 22.24
N GLY A 115 8.32 -6.80 21.69
CA GLY A 115 7.97 -5.76 20.74
C GLY A 115 7.28 -6.39 19.53
N ALA A 116 6.05 -5.95 19.28
CA ALA A 116 5.33 -6.32 18.08
C ALA A 116 5.99 -5.63 16.88
N ILE A 117 6.85 -6.36 16.17
CA ILE A 117 7.40 -5.86 14.92
C ILE A 117 6.33 -6.06 13.86
N GLY A 118 5.87 -4.94 13.33
CA GLY A 118 5.02 -4.92 12.17
C GLY A 118 5.86 -5.17 10.92
N TYR A 119 5.89 -6.40 10.43
CA TYR A 119 6.52 -6.70 9.16
C TYR A 119 5.49 -6.53 8.06
N ARG A 120 5.78 -5.68 7.07
CA ARG A 120 5.13 -5.76 5.76
C ARG A 120 5.61 -7.04 5.10
N ARG A 121 4.69 -7.93 4.68
CA ARG A 121 5.06 -9.04 3.80
C ARG A 121 5.57 -8.43 2.49
N LEU A 122 6.89 -8.42 2.32
CA LEU A 122 7.48 -8.11 1.03
C LEU A 122 7.06 -9.27 0.12
N HIS A 123 6.32 -8.96 -0.95
CA HIS A 123 6.02 -9.96 -1.96
C HIS A 123 7.35 -10.25 -2.66
N ILE A 124 8.01 -11.33 -2.24
CA ILE A 124 9.27 -11.78 -2.82
C ILE A 124 8.90 -12.80 -3.88
N ASP A 125 9.42 -12.63 -5.10
CA ASP A 125 9.28 -13.59 -6.18
C ASP A 125 9.78 -14.97 -5.73
N GLN A 126 9.09 -16.02 -6.14
CA GLN A 126 9.38 -17.38 -5.67
C GLN A 126 10.82 -17.80 -6.05
N ILE A 127 11.35 -17.31 -7.17
CA ILE A 127 12.73 -17.55 -7.61
C ILE A 127 13.74 -16.95 -6.61
N THR A 128 13.51 -15.71 -6.16
CA THR A 128 14.36 -15.02 -5.18
C THR A 128 14.27 -15.70 -3.81
N TYR A 129 13.08 -16.16 -3.43
CA TYR A 129 12.90 -16.95 -2.22
C TYR A 129 13.71 -18.26 -2.26
N LEU A 130 13.69 -18.97 -3.39
CA LEU A 130 14.42 -20.22 -3.57
C LEU A 130 15.94 -20.04 -3.55
N LEU A 131 16.45 -18.94 -4.11
CA LEU A 131 17.87 -18.55 -3.99
C LEU A 131 18.25 -18.33 -2.52
N SER A 132 17.48 -17.54 -1.77
CA SER A 132 17.76 -17.27 -0.34
C SER A 132 17.76 -18.53 0.55
N ARG A 133 17.12 -19.60 0.09
CA ARG A 133 17.04 -20.90 0.77
C ARG A 133 18.10 -21.90 0.29
N GLY A 134 18.98 -21.50 -0.64
CA GLY A 134 19.99 -22.36 -1.23
C GLY A 134 19.39 -23.51 -2.05
N VAL A 135 18.20 -23.32 -2.61
CA VAL A 135 17.58 -24.31 -3.52
C VAL A 135 18.05 -24.09 -4.96
N LEU A 136 18.31 -22.84 -5.32
CA LEU A 136 18.87 -22.44 -6.60
C LEU A 136 20.27 -21.89 -6.36
N ASP A 137 21.19 -22.25 -7.25
CA ASP A 137 22.52 -21.63 -7.36
C ASP A 137 22.42 -20.35 -8.20
N ASP A 138 23.38 -19.44 -8.07
CA ASP A 138 23.41 -18.14 -8.77
C ASP A 138 23.21 -18.27 -10.29
N GLN A 139 23.80 -19.29 -10.89
CA GLN A 139 23.69 -19.59 -12.32
C GLN A 139 22.26 -19.98 -12.72
N THR A 140 21.67 -20.91 -11.98
CA THR A 140 20.28 -21.34 -12.21
C THR A 140 19.28 -20.25 -11.89
N PHE A 141 19.57 -19.40 -10.90
CA PHE A 141 18.80 -18.21 -10.59
C PHE A 141 18.82 -17.22 -11.77
N ALA A 142 20.00 -16.91 -12.32
CA ALA A 142 20.14 -16.01 -13.47
C ALA A 142 19.38 -16.54 -14.69
N ALA A 143 19.41 -17.85 -14.95
CA ALA A 143 18.64 -18.47 -16.03
C ALA A 143 17.13 -18.37 -15.82
N CYS A 144 16.64 -18.68 -14.61
CA CYS A 144 15.21 -18.58 -14.28
C CYS A 144 14.72 -17.14 -14.34
N LYS A 145 15.53 -16.18 -13.86
CA LYS A 145 15.23 -14.76 -13.95
C LYS A 145 15.18 -14.28 -15.40
N TRP A 146 16.18 -14.63 -16.22
CA TRP A 146 16.18 -14.32 -17.65
C TRP A 146 14.93 -14.88 -18.35
N TYR A 147 14.53 -16.10 -18.02
CA TYR A 147 13.33 -16.72 -18.60
C TYR A 147 12.06 -15.94 -18.23
N ARG A 148 11.92 -15.54 -16.95
CA ARG A 148 10.81 -14.71 -16.49
C ARG A 148 10.81 -13.34 -17.16
N ASP A 149 11.95 -12.64 -17.22
CA ASP A 149 12.08 -11.34 -17.88
C ASP A 149 11.66 -11.42 -19.36
N ARG A 150 12.04 -12.50 -20.06
CA ARG A 150 11.62 -12.74 -21.44
C ARG A 150 10.13 -13.02 -21.53
N TYR A 151 9.58 -13.80 -20.60
CA TYR A 151 8.15 -14.08 -20.52
C TYR A 151 7.33 -12.80 -20.35
N GLU A 152 7.73 -11.92 -19.45
CA GLU A 152 7.07 -10.63 -19.25
C GLU A 152 7.23 -9.72 -20.49
N ALA A 153 8.42 -9.65 -21.08
CA ALA A 153 8.68 -8.87 -22.30
C ALA A 153 7.94 -9.39 -23.55
N SER A 154 7.52 -10.66 -23.56
CA SER A 154 6.79 -11.26 -24.67
C SER A 154 5.32 -10.84 -24.77
N GLU A 155 4.83 -10.08 -23.76
CA GLU A 155 3.45 -9.63 -23.62
C GLU A 155 2.44 -10.78 -23.76
N MET A 156 2.82 -11.99 -23.31
CA MET A 156 1.99 -13.20 -23.38
C MET A 156 0.90 -13.26 -22.30
N GLU A 157 0.53 -12.13 -21.68
CA GLU A 157 -0.51 -12.11 -20.66
C GLU A 157 -1.88 -12.36 -21.32
N PRO A 158 -2.58 -13.49 -21.02
CA PRO A 158 -3.86 -13.81 -21.66
C PRO A 158 -5.04 -12.94 -21.19
N SER A 159 -4.82 -12.05 -20.22
CA SER A 159 -5.86 -11.30 -19.50
C SER A 159 -6.14 -9.89 -20.01
N ALA A 160 -5.37 -9.37 -20.97
CA ALA A 160 -5.69 -8.08 -21.56
C ALA A 160 -7.00 -8.20 -22.37
N ALA A 161 -8.09 -7.67 -21.81
CA ALA A 161 -9.37 -7.61 -22.50
C ALA A 161 -9.20 -6.86 -23.84
N VAL A 162 -9.58 -7.53 -24.93
CA VAL A 162 -9.57 -7.00 -26.32
C VAL A 162 -10.32 -5.66 -26.46
N ALA A 163 -11.09 -5.26 -25.45
CA ALA A 163 -11.97 -4.09 -25.45
C ALA A 163 -11.27 -2.73 -25.19
N GLN A 164 -9.98 -2.69 -24.86
CA GLN A 164 -9.24 -1.42 -24.70
C GLN A 164 -8.17 -1.23 -25.77
N TYR A 165 -8.56 -1.21 -27.04
CA TYR A 165 -7.68 -0.66 -28.07
C TYR A 165 -8.35 0.48 -28.80
N GLY A 166 -7.81 1.67 -28.54
CA GLY A 166 -8.24 2.93 -29.11
C GLY A 166 -8.25 2.89 -30.63
N GLU A 167 -9.23 3.58 -31.16
CA GLU A 167 -9.31 4.06 -32.52
C GLU A 167 -7.97 4.73 -32.89
N THR A 168 -7.12 4.11 -33.71
CA THR A 168 -6.20 4.79 -34.66
C THR A 168 -5.32 3.79 -35.41
N VAL A 169 -5.64 3.66 -36.70
CA VAL A 169 -4.79 3.78 -37.90
C VAL A 169 -5.32 2.80 -38.96
N ARG A 170 -5.57 3.36 -40.13
CA ARG A 170 -6.13 2.72 -41.32
C ARG A 170 -5.15 1.65 -41.84
N GLY A 171 -5.35 0.40 -41.46
CA GLY A 171 -4.59 -0.75 -41.96
C GLY A 171 -4.78 -1.95 -41.05
N ASP A 172 -5.44 -2.98 -41.59
CA ASP A 172 -5.81 -4.31 -41.07
C ASP A 172 -5.99 -4.53 -39.54
N PRO A 173 -7.09 -5.18 -39.12
CA PRO A 173 -7.28 -5.55 -37.72
C PRO A 173 -6.15 -6.49 -37.28
N VAL A 174 -5.20 -5.95 -36.52
CA VAL A 174 -4.17 -6.73 -35.85
C VAL A 174 -4.87 -7.58 -34.79
N TYR A 175 -5.21 -8.80 -35.16
CA TYR A 175 -5.66 -9.84 -34.24
C TYR A 175 -4.66 -9.88 -33.06
N GLY A 176 -5.17 -9.78 -31.82
CA GLY A 176 -4.40 -9.61 -30.57
C GLY A 176 -3.35 -10.67 -30.23
N HIS A 177 -3.09 -11.61 -31.14
CA HIS A 177 -2.03 -12.61 -31.08
C HIS A 177 -0.68 -12.17 -31.70
N LEU A 178 -0.59 -11.04 -32.41
CA LEU A 178 0.67 -10.57 -33.02
C LEU A 178 1.46 -9.66 -32.06
N PRO A 179 2.80 -9.78 -32.00
CA PRO A 179 3.63 -8.94 -31.15
C PRO A 179 3.59 -7.49 -31.63
N ARG A 180 3.52 -6.55 -30.69
CA ARG A 180 3.41 -5.10 -30.97
C ARG A 180 4.74 -4.45 -31.31
N SER A 181 5.83 -5.08 -30.90
CA SER A 181 7.20 -4.62 -31.10
C SER A 181 8.08 -5.77 -31.58
N GLU A 182 9.14 -5.41 -32.30
CA GLU A 182 10.19 -6.35 -32.70
C GLU A 182 10.80 -7.04 -31.47
N TRP A 183 11.01 -6.27 -30.39
CA TRP A 183 11.46 -6.80 -29.10
C TRP A 183 10.54 -7.86 -28.50
N ALA A 184 9.21 -7.66 -28.56
CA ALA A 184 8.25 -8.66 -28.10
C ALA A 184 8.27 -9.90 -29.03
N ALA A 185 8.48 -9.72 -30.34
CA ALA A 185 8.60 -10.84 -31.28
C ALA A 185 9.85 -11.69 -31.02
N GLU A 186 10.99 -11.05 -30.76
CA GLU A 186 12.22 -11.70 -30.33
C GLU A 186 12.03 -12.43 -29.01
N ALA A 187 11.43 -11.79 -28.00
CA ALA A 187 11.17 -12.40 -26.70
C ALA A 187 10.29 -13.66 -26.81
N ARG A 188 9.26 -13.66 -27.68
CA ARG A 188 8.43 -14.85 -27.95
C ARG A 188 9.23 -15.98 -28.59
N THR A 189 10.13 -15.64 -29.51
CA THR A 189 11.02 -16.62 -30.15
C THR A 189 11.99 -17.19 -29.13
N ASP A 190 12.56 -16.34 -28.28
CA ASP A 190 13.47 -16.71 -27.20
C ASP A 190 12.83 -17.66 -26.19
N ILE A 191 11.58 -17.41 -25.77
CA ILE A 191 10.86 -18.32 -24.86
C ILE A 191 10.58 -19.65 -25.54
N ARG A 192 10.11 -19.64 -26.79
CA ARG A 192 9.82 -20.88 -27.53
C ARG A 192 11.07 -21.74 -27.65
N TRP A 193 12.18 -21.10 -27.98
CA TRP A 193 13.49 -21.74 -28.04
C TRP A 193 13.93 -22.25 -26.66
N ALA A 194 13.81 -21.44 -25.60
CA ALA A 194 14.20 -21.82 -24.24
C ALA A 194 13.36 -22.99 -23.68
N ARG A 195 12.05 -23.02 -23.97
CA ARG A 195 11.16 -24.15 -23.63
C ARG A 195 11.62 -25.46 -24.24
N GLY A 196 12.34 -25.43 -25.37
CA GLY A 196 12.89 -26.62 -26.01
C GLY A 196 13.97 -27.32 -25.19
N PHE A 197 14.63 -26.64 -24.25
CA PHE A 197 15.61 -27.24 -23.35
C PHE A 197 14.99 -27.88 -22.11
N ILE A 198 13.80 -27.42 -21.72
CA ILE A 198 13.12 -27.91 -20.53
C ILE A 198 12.39 -29.22 -20.89
N PRO A 199 12.54 -30.30 -20.10
CA PRO A 199 11.81 -31.54 -20.37
C PRO A 199 10.29 -31.30 -20.32
N ALA A 200 9.56 -31.78 -21.33
CA ALA A 200 8.15 -31.44 -21.55
C ALA A 200 7.23 -31.89 -20.40
N ASP A 201 7.60 -32.96 -19.72
CA ASP A 201 6.96 -33.54 -18.55
C ASP A 201 7.08 -32.67 -17.28
N VAL A 202 8.13 -31.85 -17.17
CA VAL A 202 8.33 -30.91 -16.04
C VAL A 202 8.09 -29.46 -16.42
N LEU A 203 7.83 -29.15 -17.70
CA LEU A 203 7.64 -27.78 -18.16
C LEU A 203 6.49 -27.07 -17.42
N SER A 204 5.34 -27.73 -17.27
CA SER A 204 4.18 -27.16 -16.56
C SER A 204 4.44 -26.92 -15.08
N LEU A 205 5.23 -27.80 -14.45
CA LEU A 205 5.70 -27.65 -13.08
C LEU A 205 6.61 -26.42 -12.95
N PHE A 206 7.60 -26.33 -13.84
CA PHE A 206 8.57 -25.26 -13.88
C PHE A 206 7.90 -23.89 -14.05
N GLU A 207 6.99 -23.77 -15.02
CA GLU A 207 6.29 -22.50 -15.30
C GLU A 207 5.39 -22.05 -14.14
N GLN A 208 4.76 -22.95 -13.41
CA GLN A 208 3.97 -22.58 -12.23
C GLN A 208 4.84 -21.97 -11.12
N VAL A 209 6.05 -22.49 -10.93
CA VAL A 209 6.97 -21.97 -9.90
C VAL A 209 7.63 -20.67 -10.35
N VAL A 210 8.09 -20.60 -11.60
CA VAL A 210 8.90 -19.48 -12.12
C VAL A 210 8.05 -18.29 -12.57
N LEU A 211 6.91 -18.54 -13.23
CA LEU A 211 6.07 -17.49 -13.81
C LEU A 211 4.88 -17.11 -12.94
N ARG A 212 4.33 -18.06 -12.18
CA ARG A 212 3.11 -17.82 -11.36
C ARG A 212 3.40 -17.68 -9.86
N ASP A 213 4.68 -17.67 -9.48
CA ASP A 213 5.14 -17.54 -8.09
C ASP A 213 4.49 -18.55 -7.11
N VAL A 214 4.13 -19.75 -7.59
CA VAL A 214 3.53 -20.79 -6.75
C VAL A 214 4.62 -21.58 -6.04
N GLY A 215 4.44 -21.83 -4.73
CA GLY A 215 5.41 -22.61 -3.96
C GLY A 215 5.51 -24.06 -4.44
N ILE A 216 6.74 -24.62 -4.45
CA ILE A 216 7.00 -26.00 -4.92
C ILE A 216 6.09 -27.02 -4.20
N SER A 217 5.83 -26.83 -2.91
CA SER A 217 4.96 -27.71 -2.11
C SER A 217 3.49 -27.67 -2.54
N GLU A 218 3.02 -26.53 -3.05
CA GLU A 218 1.65 -26.36 -3.55
C GLU A 218 1.52 -26.95 -4.95
N VAL A 219 2.50 -26.66 -5.82
CA VAL A 219 2.58 -27.24 -7.16
C VAL A 219 2.68 -28.76 -7.07
N ALA A 220 3.45 -29.31 -6.11
CA ALA A 220 3.59 -30.75 -5.92
C ALA A 220 2.26 -31.46 -5.60
N LYS A 221 1.29 -30.79 -4.97
CA LYS A 221 -0.05 -31.34 -4.72
C LYS A 221 -0.90 -31.40 -5.99
N GLN A 222 -0.67 -30.48 -6.92
CA GLN A 222 -1.43 -30.35 -8.17
C GLN A 222 -0.79 -31.14 -9.31
N TYR A 223 0.53 -31.36 -9.23
CA TYR A 223 1.31 -32.04 -10.25
C TYR A 223 1.00 -33.55 -10.27
N ARG A 224 0.59 -34.04 -11.45
CA ARG A 224 0.27 -35.46 -11.71
C ARG A 224 1.28 -36.13 -12.63
N GLY A 225 2.53 -35.69 -12.60
CA GLY A 225 3.57 -36.23 -13.48
C GLY A 225 4.29 -37.47 -12.92
N PRO A 226 5.28 -37.99 -13.67
CA PRO A 226 5.95 -39.25 -13.36
C PRO A 226 6.96 -39.15 -12.21
N TYR A 227 7.36 -37.93 -11.83
CA TYR A 227 8.40 -37.73 -10.83
C TYR A 227 7.85 -37.84 -9.40
N ALA A 228 8.33 -38.84 -8.66
CA ALA A 228 8.06 -38.98 -7.24
C ALA A 228 8.65 -37.81 -6.41
N ASN A 229 9.78 -37.25 -6.85
CA ASN A 229 10.43 -36.11 -6.20
C ASN A 229 10.33 -34.86 -7.08
N VAL A 230 9.26 -34.09 -6.85
CA VAL A 230 8.95 -32.85 -7.58
C VAL A 230 10.05 -31.80 -7.45
N ARG A 231 10.70 -31.72 -6.27
CA ARG A 231 11.78 -30.75 -6.05
C ARG A 231 13.00 -31.07 -6.92
N ALA A 232 13.40 -32.34 -6.99
CA ALA A 232 14.52 -32.76 -7.83
C ALA A 232 14.21 -32.55 -9.33
N ALA A 233 12.97 -32.83 -9.74
CA ALA A 233 12.50 -32.58 -11.10
C ALA A 233 12.55 -31.09 -11.47
N PHE A 234 12.14 -30.21 -10.56
CA PHE A 234 12.26 -28.77 -10.74
C PHE A 234 13.72 -28.32 -10.87
N ILE A 235 14.61 -28.75 -9.98
CA ILE A 235 16.04 -28.42 -10.04
C ILE A 235 16.66 -28.91 -11.36
N HIS A 236 16.31 -30.12 -11.79
CA HIS A 236 16.75 -30.66 -13.08
C HIS A 236 16.32 -29.76 -14.25
N ALA A 237 15.07 -29.28 -14.25
CA ALA A 237 14.58 -28.34 -15.25
C ALA A 237 15.38 -27.03 -15.25
N CYS A 238 15.72 -26.49 -14.07
CA CYS A 238 16.54 -25.28 -13.93
C CYS A 238 17.94 -25.47 -14.51
N HIS A 239 18.60 -26.60 -14.26
CA HIS A 239 19.91 -26.90 -14.86
C HIS A 239 19.82 -27.03 -16.38
N LYS A 240 18.81 -27.73 -16.90
CA LYS A 240 18.63 -27.88 -18.35
C LYS A 240 18.39 -26.55 -19.05
N LEU A 241 17.62 -25.67 -18.42
CA LEU A 241 17.43 -24.31 -18.91
C LEU A 241 18.75 -23.53 -18.90
N TYR A 242 19.51 -23.60 -17.80
CA TYR A 242 20.81 -22.93 -17.70
C TYR A 242 21.78 -23.44 -18.78
N ASP A 243 21.93 -24.75 -18.95
CA ASP A 243 22.80 -25.35 -19.97
C ASP A 243 22.47 -24.80 -21.37
N GLY A 244 21.18 -24.71 -21.71
CA GLY A 244 20.72 -24.21 -23.00
C GLY A 244 20.88 -22.70 -23.21
N VAL A 245 20.76 -21.89 -22.15
CA VAL A 245 20.72 -20.42 -22.24
C VAL A 245 22.03 -19.75 -21.81
N SER A 246 22.95 -20.48 -21.19
CA SER A 246 24.23 -20.04 -20.64
C SER A 246 24.98 -19.03 -21.54
N HIS A 247 25.15 -19.34 -22.83
CA HIS A 247 25.83 -18.48 -23.80
C HIS A 247 25.20 -17.07 -23.97
N ARG A 248 23.90 -16.92 -23.71
CA ARG A 248 23.21 -15.61 -23.74
C ARG A 248 23.29 -14.87 -22.41
N LEU A 249 23.57 -15.57 -21.32
CA LEU A 249 23.80 -14.95 -20.02
C LEU A 249 25.19 -14.32 -19.97
N GLU A 250 26.21 -15.03 -20.47
CA GLU A 250 27.60 -14.55 -20.50
C GLU A 250 27.77 -13.26 -21.31
N SER A 251 27.05 -13.12 -22.44
CA SER A 251 27.12 -11.93 -23.28
C SER A 251 26.59 -10.66 -22.61
N ARG A 252 25.84 -10.78 -21.50
CA ARG A 252 25.33 -9.62 -20.74
C ARG A 252 26.28 -9.14 -19.65
N PHE A 253 27.22 -9.96 -19.19
CA PHE A 253 28.18 -9.62 -18.13
C PHE A 253 29.53 -9.09 -18.66
N GLN A 254 29.71 -9.01 -19.99
CA GLN A 254 30.92 -8.48 -20.65
C GLN A 254 30.81 -7.00 -21.09
N LYS A 255 29.80 -6.26 -20.62
CA LYS A 255 29.68 -4.81 -20.81
C LYS A 255 29.97 -4.08 -19.51
#